data_AF-A0A932T9K5-F1
#
_entry.id   AF-A0A932T9K5-F1
#
_cell.length_a   1.000
_cell.length_b   1.000
_cell.length_c   1.000
_cell.angle_alpha   90.00
_cell.angle_beta   90.00
_cell.angle_gamma   90.00
#
_symmetry.space_group_name_H-M   'P 1'
#
loop_
_entity.id
_entity.type
_entity.pdbx_description
1 polymer ?
#
loop_
_entity_poly.entity_id
_entity_poly.type
_entity_poly.pdbx_seq_one_letter_code
_entity_poly.pdbx_strand_id
1 'polypeptide(L)' 'TSGKPARTFTTTMGASQDLESEGTRRLLVNACYWGLGWDDKIPAKSNVEIVGEFKPTPFKFGGYTKGKKPADYAR' A
#
# COMPACT_ATOMS: atom_id res chain seq x y z
N THR A 1 1.10 -25.04 -22.40
CA THR A 1 0.62 -23.67 -22.13
C THR A 1 1.82 -22.76 -21.97
N SER A 2 2.16 -21.94 -22.97
CA SER A 2 3.19 -20.91 -22.80
C SER A 2 2.56 -19.70 -22.11
N GLY A 3 3.05 -19.33 -20.93
CA GLY A 3 2.56 -18.17 -20.19
C GLY A 3 2.92 -16.85 -20.91
N LYS A 4 2.10 -15.82 -20.71
CA LYS A 4 2.41 -14.45 -21.17
C LYS A 4 3.34 -13.78 -20.14
N PRO A 5 4.40 -13.07 -20.57
CA PRO A 5 5.16 -12.21 -19.67
C PRO A 5 4.25 -11.22 -18.96
N ALA A 6 4.40 -11.09 -17.65
CA ALA A 6 3.61 -10.19 -16.82
C ALA A 6 4.53 -9.40 -15.87
N ARG A 7 4.11 -8.17 -15.56
CA ARG A 7 4.75 -7.35 -14.51
C ARG A 7 4.07 -7.68 -13.19
N THR A 8 4.83 -8.30 -12.29
CA THR A 8 4.34 -8.68 -10.97
C THR A 8 5.29 -8.17 -9.90
N PHE A 9 4.73 -7.47 -8.91
CA PHE A 9 5.45 -7.06 -7.72
C PHE A 9 4.81 -7.72 -6.50
N THR A 10 5.64 -8.31 -5.66
CA THR A 10 5.21 -8.98 -4.42
C THR A 10 6.08 -8.49 -3.27
N THR A 11 5.44 -8.17 -2.15
CA THR A 11 6.11 -7.89 -0.88
C THR A 11 5.43 -8.68 0.24
N THR A 12 6.19 -9.05 1.25
CA THR A 12 5.68 -9.68 2.48
C THR A 12 5.27 -8.65 3.54
N MET A 13 5.55 -7.37 3.29
CA MET A 13 5.05 -6.25 4.10
C MET A 13 3.54 -6.14 3.92
N GLY A 14 2.81 -5.96 5.00
CA GLY A 14 1.35 -5.99 4.99
C GLY A 14 0.69 -5.75 6.36
N ALA A 15 1.47 -5.51 7.41
CA ALA A 15 0.93 -4.99 8.66
C ALA A 15 0.54 -3.52 8.49
N SER A 16 -0.48 -3.08 9.21
CA SER A 16 -0.90 -1.67 9.22
C SER A 16 0.26 -0.72 9.58
N GLN A 17 1.14 -1.15 10.48
CA GLN A 17 2.30 -0.37 10.93
C GLN A 17 3.38 -0.21 9.86
N ASP A 18 3.46 -1.11 8.87
CA ASP A 18 4.41 -0.98 7.76
C ASP A 18 4.16 0.32 6.99
N LEU A 19 2.90 0.77 6.96
CA LEU A 19 2.48 2.02 6.32
C LEU A 19 2.82 3.27 7.14
N GLU A 20 3.38 3.16 8.35
CA GLU A 20 3.92 4.32 9.09
C GLU A 20 5.19 4.85 8.41
N SER A 21 5.98 3.94 7.81
CA SER A 21 7.17 4.29 7.03
C SER A 21 6.80 4.89 5.68
N GLU A 22 7.27 6.12 5.42
CA GLU A 22 7.11 6.79 4.12
C GLU A 22 7.70 5.96 2.97
N GLY A 23 8.80 5.23 3.23
CA GLY A 23 9.46 4.38 2.23
C GLY A 23 8.54 3.25 1.77
N THR A 24 7.87 2.57 2.70
CA THR A 24 6.90 1.50 2.37
C THR A 24 5.74 2.03 1.55
N ARG A 25 5.17 3.17 1.96
CA ARG A 25 4.08 3.80 1.21
C ARG A 25 4.52 4.11 -0.22
N ARG A 26 5.74 4.64 -0.40
CA ARG A 26 6.31 4.95 -1.72
C ARG A 26 6.54 3.70 -2.56
N LEU A 27 7.03 2.62 -1.95
CA LEU A 27 7.23 1.33 -2.60
C LEU A 27 5.91 0.82 -3.20
N LEU A 28 4.83 0.81 -2.41
CA LEU A 28 3.52 0.32 -2.84
C LEU A 28 2.92 1.19 -3.96
N VAL A 29 2.93 2.52 -3.81
CA VAL A 29 2.42 3.45 -4.82
C VAL A 29 3.17 3.30 -6.15
N ASN A 30 4.50 3.25 -6.09
CA ASN A 30 5.34 3.09 -7.29
C ASN A 30 5.15 1.72 -7.94
N ALA A 31 4.99 0.65 -7.15
CA ALA A 31 4.71 -0.68 -7.67
C ALA A 31 3.39 -0.74 -8.46
N CYS A 32 2.35 -0.02 -8.03
CA CYS A 32 1.11 0.11 -8.79
C CYS A 32 1.35 0.79 -10.15
N TYR A 33 2.09 1.90 -10.18
CA TYR A 33 2.37 2.63 -11.42
C TYR A 33 3.18 1.76 -12.39
N TRP A 34 4.21 1.08 -11.88
CA TRP A 34 5.04 0.16 -12.66
C TRP A 34 4.24 -1.03 -13.20
N GLY A 35 3.35 -1.61 -12.38
CA GLY A 35 2.47 -2.71 -12.79
C GLY A 35 1.49 -2.32 -13.89
N LEU A 36 1.06 -1.06 -13.92
CA LEU A 36 0.20 -0.50 -14.97
C LEU A 36 0.96 -0.04 -16.23
N GLY A 37 2.29 -0.10 -16.23
CA GLY A 37 3.10 0.38 -17.35
C GLY A 37 3.26 1.90 -17.41
N TRP A 38 3.10 2.59 -16.28
CA TRP A 38 3.22 4.06 -16.16
C TRP A 38 4.54 4.48 -15.53
N ASP A 39 5.63 3.85 -15.97
CA ASP A 39 6.99 4.09 -15.48
C ASP A 39 7.39 5.59 -15.61
N ASP A 40 6.93 6.24 -16.67
CA ASP A 40 7.13 7.66 -16.97
C ASP A 40 6.45 8.61 -15.98
N LYS A 41 5.45 8.12 -15.22
CA LYS A 41 4.71 8.88 -14.21
C LYS A 41 5.28 8.74 -12.81
N ILE A 42 6.37 8.00 -12.62
CA ILE A 42 7.02 7.82 -11.31
C ILE A 42 8.07 8.92 -11.13
N PRO A 43 7.83 9.97 -10.31
CA PRO A 43 8.83 10.99 -10.05
C PRO A 43 9.96 10.46 -9.17
N ALA A 44 11.07 11.20 -9.09
CA ALA A 44 12.21 10.86 -8.21
C ALA A 44 11.80 10.63 -6.74
N LYS A 45 10.75 11.34 -6.28
CA LYS A 45 10.18 11.18 -4.95
C LYS A 45 8.65 11.34 -5.00
N SER A 46 7.92 10.25 -5.21
CA SER A 46 6.45 10.23 -5.22
C SER A 46 5.87 10.73 -3.91
N ASN A 47 4.92 11.67 -3.93
CA ASN A 47 4.23 12.10 -2.72
C ASN A 47 3.37 10.94 -2.19
N VAL A 48 3.62 10.55 -0.94
CA VAL A 48 2.91 9.49 -0.23
C VAL A 48 2.57 9.92 1.20
N GLU A 49 2.31 11.21 1.36
CA GLU A 49 1.73 11.75 2.59
C GLU A 49 0.39 11.07 2.91
N ILE A 50 0.13 10.92 4.20
CA ILE A 50 -1.11 10.35 4.67
C ILE A 50 -2.22 11.36 4.49
N VAL A 51 -3.29 10.95 3.81
CA VAL A 51 -4.51 11.76 3.71
C VAL A 51 -5.29 11.62 5.02
N GLY A 52 -5.26 12.65 5.85
CA GLY A 52 -5.93 12.66 7.13
C GLY A 52 -5.12 12.01 8.25
N GLU A 53 -5.81 11.32 9.16
CA GLU A 53 -5.16 10.69 10.32
C GLU A 53 -5.04 9.18 10.11
N PHE A 54 -3.84 8.65 10.37
CA PHE A 54 -3.56 7.22 10.35
C PHE A 54 -2.99 6.78 11.69
N LYS A 55 -3.80 6.01 12.43
CA LYS A 55 -3.45 5.43 13.72
C LYS A 55 -3.53 3.91 13.60
N PRO A 56 -2.45 3.23 13.19
CA PRO A 56 -2.48 1.79 13.06
C PRO A 56 -2.55 1.13 14.43
N THR A 57 -3.20 -0.03 14.50
CA THR A 57 -3.16 -0.90 15.68
C THR A 57 -1.97 -1.85 15.58
N PRO A 58 -1.32 -2.21 16.70
CA PRO A 58 -0.27 -3.22 16.70
C PRO A 58 -0.70 -4.56 16.11
N PHE A 59 0.16 -5.16 15.29
CA PHE A 59 -0.05 -6.50 14.75
C PHE A 59 -0.15 -7.52 15.88
N LYS A 60 -1.31 -8.18 15.96
CA LYS A 60 -1.53 -9.32 16.84
C LYS A 60 -2.73 -10.13 16.34
N PHE A 61 -2.74 -11.42 16.66
CA PHE A 61 -3.88 -12.28 16.40
C PHE A 61 -5.13 -11.72 17.11
N GLY A 62 -6.21 -11.51 16.35
CA GLY A 62 -7.46 -10.94 16.87
C GLY A 62 -7.39 -9.45 17.25
N GLY A 63 -6.34 -8.72 16.84
CA GLY A 63 -6.12 -7.31 17.19
C GLY A 63 -6.80 -6.27 16.30
N TYR A 64 -7.62 -6.70 15.36
CA TYR A 64 -8.34 -5.79 14.46
C TYR A 64 -9.39 -4.97 15.23
N THR A 65 -9.70 -3.77 14.74
CA THR A 65 -10.76 -2.95 15.33
C THR A 65 -12.12 -3.56 14.99
N LYS A 66 -12.83 -4.06 16.00
CA LYS A 66 -14.13 -4.72 15.83
C LYS A 66 -15.19 -3.75 15.32
N GLY A 67 -16.08 -4.25 14.46
CA GLY A 67 -17.24 -3.51 13.96
C GLY A 67 -16.93 -2.43 12.93
N LYS A 68 -15.66 -2.29 12.50
CA LYS A 68 -15.25 -1.33 11.48
C LYS A 68 -15.40 -1.90 10.07
N LYS A 69 -15.94 -1.09 9.16
CA LYS A 69 -16.15 -1.35 7.73
C LYS A 69 -15.46 -0.26 6.90
N PRO A 70 -15.15 -0.50 5.62
CA PRO A 70 -14.60 0.54 4.75
C PRO A 70 -15.43 1.84 4.73
N ALA A 71 -16.75 1.73 4.80
CA ALA A 71 -17.66 2.87 4.87
C ALA A 71 -17.44 3.77 6.10
N ASP A 72 -16.94 3.23 7.22
CA ASP A 72 -16.64 4.02 8.43
C ASP A 72 -15.39 4.91 8.26
N TYR A 73 -14.65 4.73 7.16
CA TYR A 73 -13.46 5.51 6.81
C TYR A 73 -13.64 6.31 5.52
N ALA A 74 -14.81 6.24 4.87
CA ALA A 74 -15.14 7.09 3.75
C ALA A 74 -15.29 8.54 4.25
N ARG A 75 -14.56 9.46 3.62
CA ARG A 75 -14.69 10.91 3.82
C ARG A 75 -15.24 11.52 2.54
#